data_AF-A0A1X0B7X1-F1
#
_entry.id   AF-A0A1X0B7X1-F1
#
_cell.length_a   1.000
_cell.length_b   1.000
_cell.length_c   1.000
_cell.angle_alpha   90.00
_cell.angle_beta   90.00
_cell.angle_gamma   90.00
#
_symmetry.space_group_name_H-M   'P 1'
#
loop_
_entity.id
_entity.type
_entity.pdbx_description
1 polymer ?
#
loop_
_entity_poly.entity_id
_entity_poly.type
_entity_poly.pdbx_seq_one_letter_code
_entity_poly.pdbx_strand_id
1 'polypeptide(L)'
;MQREIEACAPLPGLQAEPVVENLSPTASLRQLTHIREELDRLQTRYEKAVLTARNAGLSWAQIGTALGVSKQNLHNRFRDQDRAMQRRPFSG
;
A
#
# COMPACT_ATOMS: atom_id res chain seq x y z
N MET A 1 17.07 51.17 -0.73
CA MET A 1 15.59 51.15 -0.61
C MET A 1 15.20 49.85 0.04
N GLN A 2 15.09 49.91 1.36
CA GLN A 2 14.62 48.85 2.25
C GLN A 2 13.17 48.50 1.88
N ARG A 3 12.86 47.21 1.72
CA ARG A 3 11.54 46.68 2.06
C ARG A 3 11.74 45.54 3.03
N GLU A 4 11.70 45.96 4.27
CA GLU A 4 11.68 45.16 5.47
C GLU A 4 10.24 44.76 5.78
N ILE A 5 10.12 43.58 6.39
CA ILE A 5 9.01 43.13 7.24
C ILE A 5 7.75 42.67 6.48
N GLU A 6 7.57 41.35 6.40
CA GLU A 6 6.73 40.70 7.41
C GLU A 6 7.09 39.22 7.52
N ALA A 7 7.64 38.88 8.69
CA ALA A 7 7.84 37.51 9.09
C ALA A 7 6.46 36.84 9.15
N CYS A 8 6.19 35.92 8.22
CA CYS A 8 5.10 34.96 8.37
C CYS A 8 5.51 34.01 9.51
N ALA A 9 5.33 34.48 10.75
CA ALA A 9 5.45 33.66 11.94
C ALA A 9 4.41 32.53 11.83
N PRO A 10 4.77 31.27 12.14
CA PRO A 10 3.82 30.18 12.09
C PRO A 10 2.67 30.47 13.05
N LEU A 11 1.43 30.45 12.56
CA LEU A 11 0.26 30.50 13.41
C LEU A 11 0.34 29.33 14.42
N PRO A 12 0.33 29.60 15.74
CA PRO A 12 0.20 28.54 16.72
C PRO A 12 -1.28 28.16 16.78
N GLY A 13 -1.61 26.88 16.55
CA GLY A 13 -2.93 26.38 16.94
C GLY A 13 -3.70 25.58 15.90
N LEU A 14 -3.04 24.66 15.20
CA LEU A 14 -3.66 23.38 14.83
C LEU A 14 -2.55 22.34 14.88
N GLN A 15 -2.01 22.15 16.08
CA GLN A 15 -1.60 20.79 16.41
C GLN A 15 -2.91 20.00 16.35
N ALA A 16 -3.14 19.31 15.23
CA ALA A 16 -3.82 18.04 15.34
C ALA A 16 -2.88 17.19 16.20
N GLU A 17 -2.89 17.43 17.51
CA GLU A 17 -2.41 16.45 18.47
C GLU A 17 -3.07 15.16 18.01
N PRO A 18 -2.30 14.14 17.57
CA PRO A 18 -2.93 12.87 17.30
C PRO A 18 -3.66 12.56 18.59
N VAL A 19 -4.98 12.40 18.51
CA VAL A 19 -5.73 11.76 19.58
C VAL A 19 -5.18 10.34 19.60
N VAL A 20 -4.02 10.17 20.24
CA VAL A 20 -3.58 8.93 20.81
C VAL A 20 -4.62 8.69 21.88
N GLU A 21 -5.73 8.11 21.42
CA GLU A 21 -6.74 7.54 22.28
C GLU A 21 -5.95 6.79 23.34
N ASN A 22 -6.06 7.22 24.59
CA ASN A 22 -5.16 6.82 25.67
C ASN A 22 -5.53 5.39 26.08
N LEU A 23 -5.31 4.48 25.15
CA LEU A 23 -5.64 3.08 25.19
C LEU A 23 -4.72 2.47 26.22
N SER A 24 -5.29 1.64 27.09
CA SER A 24 -4.47 0.84 28.00
C SER A 24 -3.40 0.10 27.18
N PRO A 25 -2.21 -0.18 27.75
CA PRO A 25 -1.14 -0.88 27.03
C PRO A 25 -1.62 -2.18 26.36
N THR A 26 -2.56 -2.89 26.98
CA THR A 26 -3.18 -4.10 26.40
C THR A 26 -4.10 -3.79 25.22
N ALA A 27 -4.84 -2.68 25.25
CA ALA A 27 -5.65 -2.24 24.12
C ALA A 27 -4.78 -1.79 22.93
N SER A 28 -3.66 -1.12 23.20
CA SER A 28 -2.66 -0.76 22.17
C SER A 28 -2.09 -1.99 21.47
N LEU A 29 -1.71 -3.04 22.22
CA LEU A 29 -1.21 -4.30 21.64
C LEU A 29 -2.27 -5.04 20.81
N ARG A 30 -3.54 -5.04 21.26
CA ARG A 30 -4.64 -5.60 20.46
C ARG A 30 -4.84 -4.83 19.16
N GLN A 31 -4.78 -3.51 19.20
CA GLN A 31 -4.90 -2.68 17.99
C GLN A 31 -3.76 -2.94 17.01
N LEU A 32 -2.51 -3.04 17.48
CA LEU A 32 -1.37 -3.41 16.62
C LEU A 32 -1.56 -4.78 15.97
N THR A 33 -2.07 -5.75 16.74
CA THR A 33 -2.35 -7.10 16.21
C THR A 33 -3.44 -7.05 15.15
N HIS A 34 -4.51 -6.30 15.39
CA HIS A 34 -5.60 -6.09 14.43
C HIS A 34 -5.10 -5.43 13.14
N ILE A 35 -4.35 -4.34 13.25
CA ILE A 35 -3.78 -3.64 12.08
C ILE A 35 -2.86 -4.57 11.29
N ARG A 36 -2.02 -5.37 11.96
CA ARG A 36 -1.17 -6.35 11.29
C ARG A 36 -2.00 -7.35 10.49
N GLU A 37 -3.05 -7.90 11.07
CA GLU A 37 -3.94 -8.81 10.35
C GLU A 37 -4.66 -8.14 9.18
N GLU A 38 -5.08 -6.89 9.33
CA GLU A 38 -5.66 -6.11 8.24
C GLU A 38 -4.67 -5.88 7.11
N LEU A 39 -3.42 -5.55 7.44
CA LEU A 39 -2.35 -5.43 6.46
C LEU A 39 -2.11 -6.75 5.73
N ASP A 40 -2.05 -7.88 6.44
CA ASP A 40 -1.88 -9.20 5.82
C ASP A 40 -3.06 -9.55 4.90
N ARG A 41 -4.29 -9.27 5.34
CA ARG A 41 -5.51 -9.47 4.52
C ARG A 41 -5.50 -8.60 3.28
N LEU A 42 -5.18 -7.31 3.42
CA LEU A 42 -5.12 -6.37 2.30
C LEU A 42 -4.00 -6.74 1.33
N GLN A 43 -2.84 -7.14 1.85
CA GLN A 43 -1.70 -7.58 1.05
C GLN A 43 -2.05 -8.83 0.23
N THR A 44 -2.71 -9.81 0.86
CA THR A 44 -3.19 -11.02 0.17
C THR A 44 -4.21 -10.67 -0.93
N ARG A 45 -5.14 -9.75 -0.64
CA ARG A 45 -6.14 -9.31 -1.62
C ARG A 45 -5.50 -8.58 -2.80
N TYR A 46 -4.51 -7.73 -2.53
CA TYR A 46 -3.73 -7.04 -3.55
C TYR A 46 -3.02 -8.03 -4.48
N GLU A 47 -2.31 -9.02 -3.92
CA GLU A 47 -1.59 -10.01 -4.71
C GLU A 47 -2.53 -10.84 -5.59
N LYS A 48 -3.67 -11.27 -5.04
CA LYS A 48 -4.71 -11.96 -5.81
C LYS A 48 -5.24 -11.08 -6.95
N ALA A 49 -5.49 -9.80 -6.70
CA ALA A 49 -5.98 -8.88 -7.74
C ALA A 49 -4.96 -8.72 -8.89
N VAL A 50 -3.67 -8.59 -8.56
CA VAL A 50 -2.58 -8.52 -9.55
C VAL A 50 -2.53 -9.79 -10.41
N LEU A 51 -2.54 -10.96 -9.78
CA LEU A 51 -2.49 -12.24 -10.50
C LEU A 51 -3.75 -12.47 -11.34
N THR A 52 -4.94 -12.12 -10.84
CA THR A 52 -6.19 -12.18 -11.62
C THR A 52 -6.13 -11.28 -12.85
N ALA A 53 -5.65 -10.04 -12.72
CA ALA A 53 -5.46 -9.15 -13.87
C ALA A 53 -4.46 -9.74 -14.87
N ARG A 54 -3.38 -10.35 -14.38
CA ARG A 54 -2.39 -11.02 -15.23
C ARG A 54 -3.01 -12.18 -16.03
N ASN A 55 -3.83 -13.02 -15.38
CA ASN A 55 -4.54 -14.12 -16.05
C ASN A 55 -5.61 -13.64 -17.03
N ALA A 56 -6.22 -12.48 -16.77
CA ALA A 56 -7.13 -11.84 -17.71
C ALA A 56 -6.42 -11.31 -18.97
N GLY A 57 -5.10 -11.49 -19.06
CA GLY A 57 -4.29 -11.14 -20.24
C GLY A 57 -3.64 -9.76 -20.17
N LEU A 58 -3.81 -9.01 -19.07
CA LEU A 58 -3.14 -7.72 -18.93
C LEU A 58 -1.62 -7.90 -18.84
N SER A 59 -0.88 -7.01 -19.50
CA SER A 59 0.57 -6.95 -19.40
C SER A 59 1.01 -6.31 -18.08
N TRP A 60 2.23 -6.63 -17.63
CA TRP A 60 2.84 -6.00 -16.46
C TRP A 60 2.89 -4.46 -16.53
N ALA A 61 3.00 -3.90 -17.74
CA ALA A 61 3.00 -2.46 -17.94
C ALA A 61 1.61 -1.83 -17.69
N GLN A 62 0.54 -2.48 -18.17
CA GLN A 62 -0.83 -2.01 -17.92
C GLN A 62 -1.19 -2.09 -16.44
N ILE A 63 -0.84 -3.21 -15.79
CA ILE A 63 -1.06 -3.39 -14.34
C ILE A 63 -0.25 -2.35 -13.54
N GLY A 64 1.02 -2.15 -13.89
CA GLY A 64 1.88 -1.15 -13.25
C GLY A 64 1.33 0.27 -13.38
N THR A 65 0.84 0.62 -14.57
CA THR A 65 0.21 1.93 -14.83
C THR A 65 -1.02 2.16 -13.94
N ALA A 66 -1.90 1.16 -13.81
CA ALA A 66 -3.08 1.24 -12.95
C ALA A 66 -2.73 1.38 -11.46
N LEU A 67 -1.59 0.82 -11.03
CA LEU A 67 -1.14 0.83 -9.64
C LEU A 67 -0.16 1.96 -9.31
N GLY A 68 0.27 2.76 -10.29
CA GLY A 68 1.29 3.80 -10.11
C GLY A 68 2.69 3.25 -9.83
N VAL A 69 3.00 2.02 -10.24
CA VAL A 69 4.31 1.38 -10.03
C VAL A 69 4.94 0.96 -11.35
N SER A 70 6.27 0.82 -11.37
CA SER A 70 6.96 0.36 -12.58
C SER A 70 6.67 -1.11 -12.88
N LYS A 71 6.64 -1.47 -14.17
CA LYS A 71 6.51 -2.88 -14.60
C LYS A 71 7.59 -3.79 -14.00
N GLN A 72 8.79 -3.25 -13.77
CA GLN A 72 9.92 -4.01 -13.24
C GLN A 72 9.70 -4.38 -11.76
N ASN A 73 9.08 -3.48 -10.99
CA ASN A 73 8.73 -3.75 -9.60
C ASN A 73 7.75 -4.94 -9.52
N LEU A 74 6.68 -4.91 -10.32
CA LEU A 74 5.73 -6.01 -10.39
C LEU A 74 6.37 -7.29 -10.91
N HIS A 75 7.12 -7.22 -12.01
CA HIS A 75 7.75 -8.40 -12.58
C HIS A 75 8.70 -9.09 -11.60
N ASN A 76 9.55 -8.33 -10.89
CA ASN A 76 10.47 -8.90 -9.90
C ASN A 76 9.73 -9.59 -8.75
N ARG A 77 8.60 -9.02 -8.31
CA ARG A 77 7.81 -9.53 -7.19
C ARG A 77 6.96 -10.74 -7.56
N PHE A 78 6.35 -10.73 -8.73
CA PHE A 78 5.32 -11.70 -9.12
C PHE A 78 5.79 -12.75 -10.13
N ARG A 79 7.02 -12.65 -10.67
CA ARG A 79 7.62 -13.58 -11.65
C ARG A 79 7.41 -15.06 -11.29
N ASP A 80 7.70 -15.43 -10.05
CA ASP A 80 7.67 -16.85 -9.65
C ASP A 80 6.24 -17.36 -9.49
N GLN A 81 5.35 -16.51 -9.00
CA GLN A 81 3.92 -16.80 -8.85
C GLN A 81 3.24 -16.90 -10.22
N ASP A 82 3.54 -15.97 -11.14
CA ASP A 82 3.07 -15.98 -12.53
C ASP A 82 3.55 -17.25 -13.25
N ARG A 83 4.82 -17.63 -13.08
CA ARG A 83 5.36 -18.88 -13.63
C ARG A 83 4.70 -20.11 -13.03
N ALA A 84 4.49 -20.16 -11.72
CA ALA A 84 3.81 -21.28 -11.06
C ALA A 84 2.36 -21.43 -11.54
N MET A 85 1.68 -20.30 -11.76
CA MET A 85 0.31 -20.27 -12.27
C MET A 85 0.21 -20.75 -13.72
N GLN A 86 1.11 -20.29 -14.60
CA GLN A 86 1.16 -20.71 -16.00
C GLN A 86 1.56 -22.19 -16.20
N ARG A 87 2.21 -22.81 -15.21
CA ARG A 87 2.63 -24.22 -15.27
C ARG A 87 1.54 -25.20 -14.83
N ARG A 88 0.47 -24.74 -14.19
CA ARG A 88 -0.67 -25.61 -13.87
C ARG A 88 -1.47 -25.82 -15.15
N PRO A 89 -1.59 -27.06 -15.67
CA PRO A 89 -2.49 -27.31 -16.78
C PRO A 89 -3.90 -26.91 -16.34
N PHE A 90 -4.58 -26.11 -17.16
CA PHE A 90 -6.01 -25.89 -17.06
C PHE A 90 -6.69 -27.26 -17.22
N SER A 91 -7.04 -27.93 -16.12
CA SER A 91 -8.07 -28.97 -16.15
C SER A 91 -9.39 -28.23 -16.19
N GLY A 92 -9.88 -27.99 -17.42
CA GLY A 92 -11.28 -27.68 -17.68
C GLY A 92 -12.14 -28.93 -17.54
#